data_AF-A0A1B0AMB6-F1
#
_entry.id   AF-A0A1B0AMB6-F1
#
_cell.length_a   1.000
_cell.length_b   1.000
_cell.length_c   1.000
_cell.angle_alpha   90.00
_cell.angle_beta   90.00
_cell.angle_gamma   90.00
#
_symmetry.space_group_name_H-M   'P 1'
#
loop_
_entity.id
_entity.type
_entity.pdbx_description
1 polymer ?
#
loop_
_entity_poly.entity_id
_entity_poly.type
_entity_poly.pdbx_seq_one_letter_code
_entity_poly.pdbx_strand_id
1 'polypeptide(L)'
;MVLISNVLFSEALKKYPESWGLDSNYINWQKCGKELADELTDKTDTTVIVGDVCSKWQTRRRRSLNRLNKNRKGTRCTRLGAYFWYAIKLGLQHAANRISNDILAYGESRVEIEDSIID
;
A
#
# COMPACT_ATOMS: atom_id res chain seq x y z
N MET A 1 14.03 5.21 -10.46
CA MET A 1 12.69 5.02 -9.86
C MET A 1 12.74 5.57 -8.46
N VAL A 2 11.98 6.62 -8.17
CA VAL A 2 11.95 7.24 -6.83
C VAL A 2 11.44 6.24 -5.80
N LEU A 3 12.07 6.20 -4.62
CA LEU A 3 11.67 5.32 -3.53
C LEU A 3 10.46 5.91 -2.78
N ILE A 4 9.26 5.68 -3.29
CA ILE A 4 8.04 6.17 -2.63
C ILE A 4 7.65 5.22 -1.49
N SER A 5 7.39 5.74 -0.29
CA SER A 5 6.89 4.95 0.84
C SER A 5 5.54 4.29 0.52
N ASN A 6 5.31 3.07 1.01
CA ASN A 6 4.01 2.40 0.84
C ASN A 6 2.88 3.13 1.56
N VAL A 7 3.18 3.82 2.66
CA VAL A 7 2.19 4.61 3.41
C VAL A 7 1.77 5.82 2.59
N LEU A 8 2.71 6.68 2.21
CA LEU A 8 2.46 7.88 1.41
C LEU A 8 1.74 7.56 0.09
N PHE A 9 2.21 6.51 -0.60
CA PHE A 9 1.56 6.07 -1.84
C PHE A 9 0.13 5.61 -1.62
N SER A 10 -0.10 4.83 -0.56
CA SER A 10 -1.44 4.33 -0.25
C SER A 10 -2.40 5.45 0.12
N GLU A 11 -1.95 6.43 0.89
CA GLU A 11 -2.75 7.59 1.29
C GLU A 11 -3.09 8.49 0.12
N ALA A 12 -2.11 8.82 -0.73
CA ALA A 12 -2.36 9.57 -1.97
C ALA A 12 -3.41 8.83 -2.81
N LEU A 13 -3.22 7.52 -3.00
CA LEU A 13 -4.11 6.68 -3.80
C LEU A 13 -5.54 6.56 -3.27
N LYS A 14 -5.78 6.72 -1.96
CA LYS A 14 -7.15 6.75 -1.42
C LYS A 14 -7.95 7.95 -1.94
N LYS A 15 -7.29 9.07 -2.24
CA LYS A 15 -7.94 10.29 -2.74
C LYS A 15 -8.44 10.18 -4.19
N TYR A 16 -7.95 9.19 -4.93
CA TYR A 16 -8.13 9.04 -6.37
C TYR A 16 -8.79 7.69 -6.73
N PRO A 17 -10.12 7.52 -6.53
CA PRO A 17 -10.83 6.27 -6.80
C PRO A 17 -10.73 5.76 -8.24
N GLU A 18 -10.67 6.65 -9.22
CA GLU A 18 -10.45 6.34 -10.63
C GLU A 18 -9.11 5.63 -10.89
N SER A 19 -8.14 5.79 -9.99
CA SER A 19 -6.84 5.09 -10.02
C SER A 19 -6.89 3.68 -9.42
N TRP A 20 -8.06 3.23 -8.94
CA TRP A 20 -8.18 1.94 -8.27
C TRP A 20 -8.37 0.79 -9.24
N GLY A 21 -8.91 1.04 -10.43
CA GLY A 21 -9.16 -0.01 -11.43
C GLY A 21 -10.04 -1.15 -10.91
N LEU A 22 -11.10 -0.82 -10.17
CA LEU A 22 -12.05 -1.80 -9.61
C LEU A 22 -12.86 -2.51 -10.70
N ASP A 23 -13.27 -1.80 -11.75
CA ASP A 23 -14.23 -2.31 -12.74
C ASP A 23 -13.58 -2.95 -13.97
N SER A 24 -12.32 -3.39 -13.88
CA SER A 24 -11.52 -3.86 -15.04
C SER A 24 -11.31 -2.82 -16.15
N ASN A 25 -11.82 -1.60 -15.99
CA ASN A 25 -11.62 -0.49 -16.90
C ASN A 25 -10.14 -0.08 -16.95
N TYR A 26 -9.72 0.33 -18.15
CA TYR A 26 -8.39 0.86 -18.38
C TYR A 26 -8.18 2.11 -17.50
N ILE A 27 -7.18 2.06 -16.62
CA ILE A 27 -6.79 3.23 -15.82
C ILE A 27 -6.07 4.19 -16.76
N ASN A 28 -6.63 5.40 -16.93
CA ASN A 28 -5.95 6.47 -17.65
C ASN A 28 -4.81 7.02 -16.79
N TRP A 29 -3.63 6.40 -16.90
CA TRP A 29 -2.44 6.78 -16.17
C TRP A 29 -1.90 8.16 -16.55
N GLN A 30 -2.20 8.69 -17.73
CA GLN A 30 -1.79 10.05 -18.08
C GLN A 30 -2.51 11.09 -17.21
N LYS A 31 -3.81 10.91 -16.96
CA LYS A 31 -4.58 11.81 -16.09
C LYS A 31 -4.37 11.45 -14.62
N CYS A 32 -4.75 10.24 -14.25
CA CYS A 32 -4.78 9.81 -12.85
C CYS A 32 -3.37 9.67 -12.26
N GLY A 33 -2.42 9.21 -13.07
CA GLY A 33 -1.03 9.08 -12.67
C GLY A 33 -0.31 10.43 -12.54
N LYS A 34 -0.76 11.47 -13.27
CA LYS A 34 -0.23 12.83 -13.10
C LYS A 34 -0.68 13.43 -11.78
N GLU A 35 -1.97 13.39 -11.47
CA GLU A 35 -2.49 13.90 -10.20
C GLU A 35 -1.84 13.21 -8.99
N LEU A 36 -1.64 11.89 -9.07
CA LEU A 36 -0.88 11.12 -8.08
C LEU A 36 0.60 11.52 -8.00
N ALA A 37 1.23 11.81 -9.14
CA ALA A 37 2.63 12.18 -9.19
C ALA A 37 2.87 13.58 -8.60
N ASP A 38 1.98 14.53 -8.87
CA ASP A 38 2.04 15.89 -8.32
C ASP A 38 1.88 15.86 -6.79
N GLU A 39 0.84 15.19 -6.27
CA GLU A 39 0.61 15.03 -4.83
C GLU A 39 1.78 14.31 -4.12
N LEU A 40 2.39 13.31 -4.76
CA LEU A 40 3.55 12.62 -4.20
C LEU A 40 4.82 13.46 -4.26
N THR A 41 4.96 14.31 -5.28
CA THR A 41 6.07 15.27 -5.38
C THR A 41 6.01 16.23 -4.22
N ASP A 42 4.85 16.84 -3.97
CA ASP A 42 4.63 17.77 -2.86
C ASP A 42 4.91 17.11 -1.49
N LYS A 43 4.50 15.85 -1.32
CA LYS A 43 4.70 15.11 -0.06
C LYS A 43 6.12 14.63 0.18
N THR A 44 6.90 14.41 -0.86
CA THR A 44 8.25 13.84 -0.75
C THR A 44 9.36 14.84 -1.00
N ASP A 45 9.01 16.08 -1.36
CA ASP A 45 9.95 17.12 -1.82
C ASP A 45 10.92 16.58 -2.88
N THR A 46 10.43 15.65 -3.70
CA THR A 46 11.20 14.90 -4.68
C THR A 46 10.35 14.76 -5.92
N THR A 47 10.90 15.08 -7.09
CA THR A 47 10.16 14.93 -8.36
C THR A 47 9.77 13.49 -8.60
N VAL A 48 8.47 13.20 -8.46
CA VAL A 48 7.85 11.93 -8.81
C VAL A 48 7.22 12.09 -10.18
N ILE A 49 7.52 11.19 -11.11
CA ILE A 49 6.91 11.20 -12.45
C ILE A 49 5.83 10.12 -12.57
N VAL A 50 4.94 10.27 -13.55
CA VAL A 50 3.87 9.30 -13.86
C VAL A 50 4.43 7.87 -13.99
N GLY A 51 5.60 7.70 -14.61
CA GLY A 51 6.27 6.41 -14.76
C GLY A 51 6.60 5.72 -13.43
N ASP A 52 6.99 6.50 -12.40
CA ASP A 52 7.25 5.97 -11.06
C ASP A 52 5.95 5.50 -10.38
N VAL A 53 4.88 6.29 -10.52
CA VAL A 53 3.55 5.96 -10.00
C VAL A 53 3.03 4.66 -10.62
N CYS A 54 3.07 4.57 -11.95
CA CYS A 54 2.67 3.38 -12.71
C CYS A 54 3.46 2.14 -12.26
N SER A 55 4.79 2.26 -12.20
CA SER A 55 5.67 1.16 -11.83
C SER A 55 5.42 0.67 -10.40
N LYS A 56 5.24 1.62 -9.46
CA LYS A 56 4.91 1.33 -8.07
C LYS A 56 3.57 0.62 -7.96
N TRP A 57 2.53 1.13 -8.64
CA TRP A 57 1.19 0.54 -8.64
C TRP A 57 1.18 -0.89 -9.21
N GLN A 58 1.80 -1.11 -10.37
CA GLN A 58 1.82 -2.43 -11.03
C GLN A 58 2.60 -3.46 -10.19
N THR A 59 3.81 -3.10 -9.75
CA THR A 59 4.75 -4.03 -9.12
C THR A 59 4.37 -4.33 -7.67
N ARG A 60 4.15 -3.27 -6.88
CA ARG A 60 4.03 -3.40 -5.43
C ARG A 60 2.59 -3.62 -4.99
N ARG A 61 1.61 -3.08 -5.70
CA ARG A 61 0.21 -3.18 -5.28
C ARG A 61 -0.48 -4.35 -5.97
N ARG A 62 -0.70 -4.28 -7.29
CA ARG A 62 -1.52 -5.27 -8.01
C ARG A 62 -0.92 -6.68 -7.97
N ARG A 63 0.35 -6.84 -8.37
CA ARG A 63 0.99 -8.17 -8.38
C ARG A 63 1.18 -8.74 -6.98
N SER A 64 1.63 -7.92 -6.02
CA SER A 64 1.95 -8.42 -4.69
C SER A 64 0.69 -8.73 -3.86
N LEU A 65 -0.37 -7.92 -3.94
CA LEU A 65 -1.66 -8.23 -3.28
C LEU A 65 -2.33 -9.46 -3.89
N ASN A 66 -2.35 -9.58 -5.22
CA ASN A 66 -2.90 -10.79 -5.87
C ASN A 66 -2.12 -12.04 -5.49
N ARG A 67 -0.78 -11.94 -5.41
CA ARG A 67 0.06 -13.05 -4.93
C ARG A 67 -0.23 -13.38 -3.47
N LEU A 68 -0.39 -12.37 -2.62
CA LEU A 68 -0.73 -12.56 -1.21
C LEU A 68 -2.10 -13.25 -1.06
N ASN A 69 -3.06 -12.89 -1.91
CA ASN A 69 -4.39 -13.48 -1.91
C ASN A 69 -4.38 -14.96 -2.34
N LYS A 70 -3.53 -15.32 -3.31
CA LYS A 70 -3.41 -16.70 -3.81
C LYS A 70 -2.58 -17.60 -2.88
N ASN A 71 -1.50 -17.08 -2.29
CA ASN A 71 -0.55 -17.88 -1.52
C ASN A 71 -0.88 -17.91 -0.03
N ARG A 72 -1.63 -18.94 0.38
CA ARG A 72 -2.10 -19.13 1.77
C ARG A 72 -0.99 -19.48 2.78
N LYS A 73 0.13 -20.05 2.35
CA LYS A 73 1.16 -20.66 3.23
C LYS A 73 2.39 -19.80 3.54
N GLY A 74 2.34 -18.48 3.33
CA GLY A 74 3.50 -17.64 3.61
C GLY A 74 3.60 -17.29 5.10
N THR A 75 4.76 -17.54 5.71
CA THR A 75 5.05 -17.24 7.12
C THR A 75 5.64 -15.84 7.33
N ARG A 76 6.15 -15.20 6.28
CA ARG A 76 6.75 -13.85 6.39
C ARG A 76 5.67 -12.77 6.46
N CYS A 77 5.85 -11.84 7.39
CA CYS A 77 5.09 -10.59 7.51
C CYS A 77 5.11 -9.79 6.20
N THR A 78 3.95 -9.28 5.81
CA THR A 78 3.76 -8.49 4.60
C THR A 78 4.11 -7.02 4.81
N ARG A 79 4.83 -6.43 3.86
CA ARG A 79 5.07 -4.97 3.80
C ARG A 79 3.89 -4.20 3.21
N LEU A 80 2.72 -4.83 3.10
CA LEU A 80 1.52 -4.30 2.45
C LEU A 80 0.45 -3.79 3.43
N GLY A 81 0.79 -3.61 4.72
CA GLY A 81 -0.12 -3.10 5.76
C GLY A 81 -0.91 -1.86 5.33
N ALA A 82 -0.22 -0.89 4.73
CA ALA A 82 -0.84 0.34 4.23
C ALA A 82 -1.94 0.10 3.18
N TYR A 83 -1.98 -1.05 2.52
CA TYR A 83 -2.95 -1.39 1.48
C TYR A 83 -4.10 -2.28 1.97
N PHE A 84 -4.27 -2.49 3.28
CA PHE A 84 -5.37 -3.27 3.85
C PHE A 84 -6.75 -2.83 3.31
N TRP A 85 -7.02 -1.52 3.38
CA TRP A 85 -8.26 -0.92 2.87
C TRP A 85 -8.54 -1.28 1.41
N TYR A 86 -7.49 -1.37 0.60
CA TYR A 86 -7.63 -1.64 -0.82
C TYR A 86 -7.84 -3.12 -1.11
N ALA A 87 -7.22 -4.01 -0.32
CA ALA A 87 -7.51 -5.42 -0.39
C ALA A 87 -9.00 -5.70 -0.12
N ILE A 88 -9.59 -4.99 0.85
CA ILE A 88 -11.04 -5.02 1.12
C ILE A 88 -11.82 -4.52 -0.11
N LYS A 89 -11.47 -3.34 -0.65
CA LYS A 89 -12.16 -2.76 -1.81
C LYS A 89 -12.11 -3.65 -3.06
N LEU A 90 -11.05 -4.43 -3.23
CA LEU A 90 -10.90 -5.40 -4.32
C LEU A 90 -11.55 -6.76 -4.04
N GLY A 91 -12.14 -6.99 -2.87
CA GLY A 91 -12.68 -8.30 -2.50
C GLY A 91 -11.61 -9.38 -2.30
N LEU A 92 -10.34 -9.00 -2.07
CA LEU A 92 -9.23 -9.93 -1.85
C LEU A 92 -9.21 -10.41 -0.39
N GLN A 93 -10.22 -11.18 0.01
CA GLN A 93 -10.45 -11.59 1.40
C GLN A 93 -9.23 -12.27 2.06
N HIS A 94 -8.53 -13.16 1.36
CA HIS A 94 -7.35 -13.82 1.93
C HIS A 94 -6.18 -12.85 2.13
N ALA A 95 -5.96 -11.93 1.20
CA ALA A 95 -4.95 -10.89 1.38
C ALA A 95 -5.33 -9.96 2.55
N ALA A 96 -6.60 -9.56 2.65
CA ALA A 96 -7.09 -8.70 3.73
C ALA A 96 -6.90 -9.36 5.10
N ASN A 97 -7.33 -10.61 5.27
CA ASN A 97 -7.17 -11.34 6.53
C ASN A 97 -5.70 -11.47 6.93
N ARG A 98 -4.83 -11.78 5.96
CA ARG A 98 -3.41 -11.93 6.24
C ARG A 98 -2.75 -10.61 6.62
N ILE A 99 -3.08 -9.52 5.92
CA ILE A 99 -2.60 -8.18 6.30
C ILE A 99 -3.09 -7.81 7.71
N SER A 100 -4.36 -8.11 8.03
CA SER A 100 -4.93 -7.84 9.36
C SER A 100 -4.19 -8.62 10.45
N ASN A 101 -3.93 -9.91 10.25
CA ASN A 101 -3.18 -10.73 11.20
C ASN A 101 -1.75 -10.22 11.40
N ASP A 102 -1.07 -9.82 10.32
CA ASP A 102 0.26 -9.22 10.40
C ASP A 102 0.21 -7.88 11.17
N ILE A 103 -0.80 -7.04 10.94
CA ILE A 103 -0.96 -5.77 11.69
C ILE A 103 -1.18 -6.04 13.19
N LEU A 104 -2.01 -7.03 13.56
CA LEU A 104 -2.30 -7.38 14.95
C LEU A 104 -1.05 -7.94 15.66
N ALA A 105 -0.40 -8.93 15.06
CA ALA A 105 0.77 -9.59 15.64
C ALA A 105 1.93 -8.60 15.90
N TYR A 106 2.17 -7.65 14.99
CA TYR A 106 3.22 -6.65 15.14
C TYR A 106 2.77 -5.39 15.91
N GLY A 107 1.46 -5.13 15.98
CA GLY A 107 0.88 -4.06 16.79
C GLY A 107 0.92 -4.38 18.29
N GLU A 108 0.66 -5.63 18.66
CA GLU A 108 0.81 -6.14 20.03
C GLU A 108 2.27 -6.18 20.49
N SER A 109 3.21 -6.44 19.58
CA SER A 109 4.65 -6.54 19.89
C SER A 109 5.36 -5.20 20.14
N ARG A 110 4.67 -4.05 20.04
CA ARG A 110 5.25 -2.71 20.24
C ARG A 110 4.96 -2.10 21.61
N VAL A 111 4.29 -2.83 22.50
CA VAL A 111 4.18 -2.47 23.92
C VAL A 111 5.31 -3.18 24.68
N GLU A 112 6.56 -2.86 24.34
CA GLU A 112 7.61 -2.95 25.36
C GLU A 112 7.40 -1.73 26.25
N ILE A 113 6.81 -2.00 27.41
CA ILE A 113 6.63 -1.04 28.47
C ILE A 113 8.05 -0.57 28.84
N GLU A 114 8.38 0.69 28.54
CA GLU A 114 9.44 1.41 29.26
C GLU A 114 8.96 1.61 30.71
N ASP A 115 8.86 0.50 31.45
CA ASP A 115 8.73 0.54 32.89
C ASP A 115 10.14 0.50 33.47
N SER A 116 10.38 1.46 34.38
CA SER A 116 11.53 1.60 35.28
C SER A 116 12.82 2.21 34.71
N ILE A 117 12.84 3.55 34.61
CA ILE A 117 13.93 4.32 35.23
C ILE A 117 13.33 5.09 36.41
N ILE A 118 13.31 4.42 37.56
CA ILE A 118 13.36 4.93 38.93
C ILE A 118 14.23 3.85 39.61
N ASP A 119 15.42 4.07 40.14
CA ASP A 119 16.08 5.22 40.79
C ASP A 119 17.47 5.52 40.24
#